data_AF-I1C7U0-F1
#
_entry.id   AF-I1C7U0-F1
#
_cell.length_a   1.000
_cell.length_b   1.000
_cell.length_c   1.000
_cell.angle_alpha   90.00
_cell.angle_beta   90.00
_cell.angle_gamma   90.00
#
_symmetry.space_group_name_H-M   'P 1'
#
loop_
_entity.id
_entity.type
_entity.pdbx_description
1 polymer ?
#
loop_
_entity_poly.entity_id
_entity_poly.type
_entity_poly.pdbx_seq_one_letter_code
_entity_poly.pdbx_strand_id
1 'polypeptide(L)'
;MKQTTCWPETRTSKENVQKRYDWVVKWSNTDMDFSRNCIFIDEAGFDINMRASREWAPGGQMAITTTTTKALSHTILSAISSVGVGNLSIRVPK
;
A
#
# COMPACT_ATOMS: atom_id res chain seq x y z
N MET A 1 13.97 2.14 18.27
CA MET A 1 12.89 2.74 17.43
C MET A 1 12.01 1.60 16.93
N LYS A 2 10.76 1.49 17.37
CA LYS A 2 9.84 0.43 16.91
C LYS A 2 8.74 1.09 16.07
N GLN A 3 8.66 0.72 14.80
CA GLN A 3 7.55 1.10 13.94
C GLN A 3 6.48 0.03 14.08
N THR A 4 5.31 0.43 14.56
CA THR A 4 4.15 -0.44 14.62
C THR A 4 3.55 -0.52 13.22
N THR A 5 3.60 -1.68 12.59
CA THR A 5 2.82 -1.95 11.37
C THR A 5 1.43 -2.38 11.79
N CYS A 6 0.43 -1.54 11.53
CA CYS A 6 -0.97 -1.86 11.77
C CYS A 6 -1.49 -2.65 10.57
N TRP A 7 -1.76 -3.93 10.78
CA TRP A 7 -2.47 -4.77 9.81
C TRP A 7 -3.88 -5.02 10.33
N PRO A 8 -4.90 -5.08 9.45
CA PRO A 8 -6.23 -5.50 9.88
C PRO A 8 -6.16 -6.94 10.40
N GLU A 9 -6.84 -7.22 11.51
CA GLU A 9 -6.83 -8.55 12.15
C GLU A 9 -7.25 -9.66 11.17
N THR A 10 -8.19 -9.32 10.28
CA THR A 10 -8.66 -10.20 9.20
C THR A 10 -7.53 -10.66 8.28
N ARG A 11 -6.49 -9.86 8.04
CA ARG A 11 -5.34 -10.27 7.19
C ARG A 11 -4.59 -11.47 7.76
N THR A 12 -4.55 -11.58 9.09
CA THR A 12 -3.79 -12.60 9.82
C THR A 12 -4.67 -13.74 10.30
N SER A 13 -5.98 -13.71 10.00
CA SER A 13 -6.88 -14.81 10.34
C SER A 13 -6.44 -16.11 9.64
N LYS A 14 -6.53 -17.25 10.34
CA LYS A 14 -6.15 -18.56 9.80
C LYS A 14 -6.88 -18.86 8.49
N GLU A 15 -8.15 -18.48 8.41
CA GLU A 15 -8.98 -18.65 7.22
C GLU A 15 -8.42 -17.86 6.02
N ASN A 16 -8.09 -16.58 6.18
CA ASN A 16 -7.55 -15.77 5.08
C ASN A 16 -6.12 -16.15 4.70
N VAL A 17 -5.34 -16.69 5.64
CA VAL A 17 -4.05 -17.30 5.35
C VAL A 17 -4.24 -18.55 4.49
N GLN A 18 -5.18 -19.44 4.85
CA GLN A 18 -5.47 -20.65 4.07
C GLN A 18 -5.96 -20.32 2.67
N LYS A 19 -6.90 -19.36 2.51
CA LYS A 19 -7.37 -18.91 1.20
C LYS A 19 -6.24 -18.42 0.29
N ARG A 20 -5.27 -17.68 0.85
CA ARG A 20 -4.08 -17.23 0.10
C ARG A 20 -3.18 -18.39 -0.30
N TYR A 21 -2.99 -19.36 0.60
CA TYR A 21 -2.22 -20.55 0.31
C TYR A 21 -2.86 -21.34 -0.84
N ASP A 22 -4.16 -21.63 -0.76
CA ASP A 22 -4.89 -22.38 -1.79
C ASP A 22 -4.85 -21.67 -3.15
N TRP A 23 -4.95 -20.34 -3.14
CA TRP A 23 -4.81 -19.52 -4.35
C TRP A 23 -3.42 -19.65 -4.97
N VAL A 24 -2.36 -19.49 -4.17
CA VAL A 24 -0.98 -19.61 -4.65
C VAL A 24 -0.71 -21.01 -5.22
N VAL A 25 -1.13 -22.06 -4.52
CA VAL A 25 -0.97 -23.46 -4.98
C VAL A 25 -1.73 -23.71 -6.28
N LYS A 26 -2.95 -23.18 -6.41
CA LYS A 26 -3.75 -23.32 -7.63
C LYS A 26 -3.01 -22.74 -8.84
N TRP A 27 -2.45 -21.54 -8.71
CA TRP A 27 -1.78 -20.86 -9.83
C TRP A 27 -0.34 -21.33 -10.06
N SER A 28 0.36 -21.81 -9.03
CA SER A 28 1.71 -22.39 -9.19
C SER A 28 1.72 -23.66 -10.03
N ASN A 29 0.59 -24.36 -10.10
CA ASN A 29 0.42 -25.55 -10.94
C ASN A 29 0.10 -25.22 -12.41
N THR A 30 0.07 -23.94 -12.78
CA THR A 30 -0.18 -23.49 -14.16
C THR A 30 1.08 -22.88 -14.77
N ASP A 31 1.11 -22.73 -16.10
CA ASP A 31 2.21 -22.05 -16.83
C ASP A 31 2.11 -20.50 -16.75
N MET A 32 1.52 -19.97 -15.67
CA MET A 32 1.31 -18.54 -15.50
C MET A 32 2.61 -17.84 -15.06
N ASP A 33 3.25 -17.15 -15.99
CA ASP A 33 4.34 -16.22 -15.68
C ASP A 33 3.78 -14.83 -15.35
N PHE A 34 3.74 -14.48 -14.05
CA PHE A 34 3.30 -13.17 -13.55
C PHE A 34 4.08 -11.99 -14.13
N SER A 35 5.30 -12.22 -14.60
CA SER A 35 6.10 -11.16 -15.21
C SER A 35 5.62 -10.88 -16.64
N ARG A 36 5.28 -11.91 -17.40
CA ARG A 36 4.97 -11.77 -18.83
C ARG A 36 3.48 -11.65 -19.14
N ASN A 37 2.64 -12.28 -18.32
CA ASN A 37 1.23 -12.51 -18.66
C ASN A 37 0.25 -11.67 -17.83
N CYS A 38 0.74 -10.78 -16.95
CA CYS A 38 -0.11 -10.05 -16.02
C CYS A 38 0.05 -8.54 -16.08
N ILE A 39 -1.08 -7.84 -15.93
CA ILE A 39 -1.16 -6.42 -15.60
C ILE A 39 -1.83 -6.34 -14.22
N PHE A 40 -1.13 -5.75 -13.27
CA PHE A 40 -1.60 -5.51 -11.91
C PHE A 40 -2.27 -4.15 -11.83
N ILE A 41 -3.50 -4.12 -11.32
CA ILE A 41 -4.27 -2.89 -11.14
C ILE A 41 -4.45 -2.66 -9.65
N ASP A 42 -4.11 -1.47 -9.18
CA ASP A 42 -4.26 -1.08 -7.77
C ASP A 42 -4.66 0.39 -7.62
N GLU A 43 -5.34 0.68 -6.51
CA GLU A 43 -5.76 2.01 -6.10
C GLU A 43 -5.03 2.43 -4.82
N ALA A 44 -4.26 3.52 -4.89
CA ALA A 44 -3.54 4.05 -3.75
C ALA A 44 -3.94 5.50 -3.45
N GLY A 45 -4.30 5.76 -2.20
CA GLY A 45 -4.54 7.11 -1.69
C GLY A 45 -3.22 7.80 -1.31
N PHE A 46 -3.03 9.02 -1.80
CA PHE A 46 -1.89 9.87 -1.54
C PHE A 46 -2.33 11.14 -0.81
N ASP A 47 -1.84 11.33 0.42
CA ASP A 47 -1.94 12.60 1.12
C ASP A 47 -0.80 13.52 0.63
N ILE A 48 -1.14 14.69 0.09
CA ILE A 48 -0.14 15.69 -0.34
C ILE A 48 0.74 16.11 0.86
N ASN A 49 0.19 16.09 2.07
CA ASN A 49 0.88 16.41 3.30
C ASN A 49 1.52 15.19 3.97
N MET A 50 1.71 14.06 3.27
CA MET A 50 2.32 12.86 3.86
C MET A 50 3.76 13.15 4.31
N ARG A 51 3.93 13.51 5.59
CA ARG A 51 5.22 13.70 6.24
C ARG A 51 5.73 12.37 6.80
N ALA A 52 7.05 12.27 6.96
CA ALA A 52 7.65 11.13 7.64
C ALA A 52 7.04 10.98 9.04
N SER A 53 6.59 9.77 9.40
CA SER A 53 5.98 9.49 10.71
C SER A 53 7.00 9.51 11.87
N ARG A 54 8.23 9.93 11.60
CA ARG A 54 9.38 9.87 12.50
C ARG A 54 10.00 11.27 12.51
N GLU A 55 9.97 11.90 13.67
CA GLU A 55 10.52 13.23 13.87
C GLU A 55 11.50 13.17 15.05
N TRP A 56 12.52 14.02 15.01
CA TRP A 56 13.57 14.06 16.04
C TRP A 56 13.22 15.12 17.07
N ALA A 57 13.35 14.76 18.35
CA ALA A 57 13.32 15.72 19.45
C ALA A 57 14.63 15.63 20.25
N PRO A 58 15.09 16.74 20.85
CA PRO A 58 16.15 16.71 21.85
C PRO A 58 15.86 15.71 22.96
N GLY A 59 16.91 15.14 23.56
CA GLY A 59 16.78 14.17 24.65
C GLY A 59 15.91 14.71 25.80
N GLY A 60 14.87 13.95 26.17
CA GLY A 60 13.90 14.34 27.20
C GLY A 60 12.68 15.11 26.70
N GLN A 61 12.59 15.43 25.41
CA GLN A 61 11.41 16.07 24.80
C GLN A 61 10.63 15.10 23.92
N MET A 62 9.31 15.27 23.88
CA MET A 62 8.46 14.55 22.94
C MET A 62 8.55 15.20 21.56
N ALA A 63 8.75 14.38 20.52
CA ALA A 63 8.58 14.84 19.16
C ALA A 63 7.07 15.04 18.91
N ILE A 64 6.63 16.29 18.82
CA ILE A 64 5.23 16.67 18.57
C ILE A 64 5.14 17.34 17.20
N THR A 65 4.47 16.69 16.26
CA THR A 65 4.10 17.29 14.98
C THR A 65 2.67 17.83 15.06
N THR A 66 2.48 19.13 15.00
CA THR A 66 1.15 19.72 14.78
C THR A 66 0.83 19.66 13.28
N THR A 67 -0.15 18.85 12.89
CA THR A 67 -0.59 18.78 11.48
C THR A 67 -1.52 19.95 11.19
N THR A 68 -1.01 20.96 10.48
CA THR A 68 -1.83 22.05 9.93
C THR A 68 -2.70 21.49 8.80
N THR A 69 -4.01 21.77 8.87
CA THR A 69 -5.08 21.50 7.89
C THR A 69 -4.83 20.36 6.91
N LYS A 70 -5.53 19.22 7.08
CA LYS A 70 -5.44 18.07 6.16
C LYS A 70 -5.62 18.54 4.71
N ALA A 71 -4.57 18.42 3.90
CA ALA A 71 -4.67 18.69 2.48
C ALA A 71 -5.59 17.66 1.82
N LEU A 72 -6.12 18.05 0.67
CA LEU A 72 -6.98 17.19 -0.14
C LEU A 72 -6.20 15.95 -0.59
N SER A 73 -6.60 14.76 -0.14
CA SER A 73 -5.95 13.50 -0.48
C SER A 73 -6.35 13.04 -1.88
N HIS A 74 -5.38 12.84 -2.77
CA HIS A 74 -5.64 12.37 -4.13
C HIS A 74 -5.61 10.85 -4.18
N THR A 75 -6.36 10.25 -5.09
CA THR A 75 -6.28 8.80 -5.29
C THR A 75 -5.73 8.50 -6.67
N ILE A 76 -4.80 7.57 -6.75
CA ILE A 76 -4.17 7.16 -8.01
C ILE A 76 -4.57 5.72 -8.29
N LEU A 77 -5.19 5.51 -9.45
CA LEU A 77 -5.41 4.19 -10.04
C LEU A 77 -4.28 3.91 -11.01
N SER A 78 -3.59 2.80 -10.82
CA SER A 78 -2.46 2.42 -11.68
C SER A 78 -2.63 1.01 -12.22
N ALA A 79 -2.16 0.81 -13.46
CA ALA A 79 -2.02 -0.48 -14.09
C ALA A 79 -0.54 -0.68 -14.44
N ILE A 80 0.10 -1.68 -13.83
CA ILE A 80 1.54 -1.94 -13.95
C ILE A 80 1.81 -3.38 -14.39
N SER A 81 2.89 -3.62 -15.11
CA SER A 81 3.41 -4.94 -15.46
C SER A 81 4.91 -5.01 -15.16
N SER A 82 5.55 -6.16 -15.40
CA SER A 82 7.02 -6.26 -15.24
C SER A 82 7.80 -5.33 -16.17
N VAL A 83 7.19 -4.91 -17.29
CA VAL A 83 7.81 -4.02 -18.28
C VAL A 83 7.73 -2.56 -17.84
N GLY A 84 6.72 -2.20 -17.05
CA GLY A 84 6.56 -0.85 -16.53
C GLY A 84 5.11 -0.46 -16.27
N VAL A 85 4.87 0.86 -16.24
CA VAL A 85 3.54 1.43 -16.02
C VAL A 85 2.78 1.45 -17.35
N GLY A 86 1.66 0.73 -17.42
CA GLY A 86 0.78 0.71 -18.58
C GLY A 86 -0.18 1.90 -18.61
N ASN A 87 -0.79 2.22 -17.47
CA ASN A 87 -1.67 3.38 -17.34
C ASN A 87 -1.66 3.92 -15.91
N LEU A 88 -1.86 5.22 -15.76
CA LEU A 88 -2.01 5.89 -14.47
C LEU A 88 -3.09 6.96 -14.59
N SER A 89 -4.07 6.91 -13.70
CA SER A 89 -5.18 7.86 -13.63
C SER A 89 -5.28 8.46 -12.24
N ILE A 90 -5.42 9.78 -12.18
CA ILE A 90 -5.53 10.53 -10.93
C ILE A 90 -6.99 10.93 -10.73
N ARG A 91 -7.55 10.52 -9.59
CA ARG A 91 -8.85 10.98 -9.11
C ARG A 91 -8.64 12.13 -8.14
N VAL A 92 -8.95 13.33 -8.61
CA VAL A 92 -8.95 14.56 -7.79
C VAL A 92 -10.26 14.61 -7.01
N PRO A 93 -10.24 14.79 -5.67
CA PRO A 93 -11.46 14.98 -4.89
C PRO A 93 -12.15 16.29 -5.30
N LYS A 94 -13.48 16.32 -5.22
CA LYS A 94 -14.28 17.53 -5.43
C LYS A 94 -14.31 18.39 -4.17
#